data_AF-A0A2G9R7H8-F1
#
_entry.id   AF-A0A2G9R7H8-F1
#
_cell.length_a   1.000
_cell.length_b   1.000
_cell.length_c   1.000
_cell.angle_alpha   90.00
_cell.angle_beta   90.00
_cell.angle_gamma   90.00
#
_symmetry.space_group_name_H-M   'P 1'
#
loop_
_entity.id
_entity.type
_entity.pdbx_description
1 polymer ?
#
loop_
_entity_poly.entity_id
_entity_poly.type
_entity_poly.pdbx_seq_one_letter_code
_entity_poly.pdbx_strand_id
1 'polypeptide(L)'
;GEVCDMINKKYDEFLPSMQSAEDLVTQVNNLNKDVDLLKLRIENEKYNLRLSERSYIIAAGHLEKAQSCLKILKSRKGFELQVLKSLGIELTVQKQNMLYHLGEEWQKLAVWKLPPSKDYSSLEMILKTELHLCALPSADESPSEPILGSVLQALAILGELNTKLKFFSQLLLNYILKPLVKYPSLHVLVEPQPQGVILRFESTKTELEHPTPPQVFMKLMLVLELLHKHLLDVPVESQKVQEGNKVVLAEVLGDLIWEEISEAIIKDCLVYSIPTNSRKLEQYEEVIKATEDFENALKGMRYLKGDATELLKYARNVNAHFASKKCQDVIVIARNLMTSEIHNTVKKAFNIT
;
A
#
# COMPACT_ATOMS: atom_id res chain seq x y z
N GLY A 1 -76.82 35.88 -7.25
CA GLY A 1 -76.96 34.42 -7.06
C GLY A 1 -76.18 33.67 -8.10
N GLU A 2 -76.53 33.84 -9.38
CA GLU A 2 -76.13 32.95 -10.49
C GLU A 2 -74.62 32.74 -10.71
N VAL A 3 -73.77 33.77 -10.57
CA VAL A 3 -72.32 33.62 -10.80
C VAL A 3 -71.67 32.72 -9.74
N CYS A 4 -72.10 32.82 -8.48
CA CYS A 4 -71.62 31.95 -7.40
C CYS A 4 -72.06 30.51 -7.61
N ASP A 5 -73.32 30.30 -8.02
CA ASP A 5 -73.86 28.96 -8.29
C ASP A 5 -73.15 28.29 -9.47
N MET A 6 -72.82 29.06 -10.51
CA MET A 6 -72.09 28.58 -11.67
C MET A 6 -70.62 28.23 -11.35
N ILE A 7 -69.98 28.99 -10.46
CA ILE A 7 -68.62 28.70 -9.97
C ILE A 7 -68.62 27.43 -9.10
N ASN A 8 -69.56 27.30 -8.17
CA ASN A 8 -69.68 26.10 -7.34
C ASN A 8 -69.96 24.85 -8.18
N LYS A 9 -70.86 24.94 -9.16
CA LYS A 9 -71.12 23.82 -10.08
C LYS A 9 -69.87 23.40 -10.86
N LYS A 10 -69.08 24.35 -11.38
CA LYS A 10 -67.81 24.03 -12.05
C LYS A 10 -66.76 23.46 -11.09
N TYR A 11 -66.74 23.91 -9.84
CA TYR A 11 -65.85 23.37 -8.82
C TYR A 11 -66.21 21.92 -8.48
N ASP A 12 -67.49 21.62 -8.29
CA ASP A 12 -67.99 20.27 -8.04
C ASP A 12 -67.77 19.34 -9.24
N GLU A 13 -67.83 19.87 -10.47
CA GLU A 13 -67.46 19.14 -11.70
C GLU A 13 -65.94 18.87 -11.80
N PHE A 14 -65.09 19.76 -11.30
CA PHE A 14 -63.63 19.65 -11.39
C PHE A 14 -63.00 18.84 -10.24
N LEU A 15 -63.59 18.86 -9.05
CA LEU A 15 -63.06 18.22 -7.84
C LEU A 15 -62.75 16.72 -8.02
N PRO A 16 -63.59 15.89 -8.66
CA PRO A 16 -63.29 14.47 -8.89
C PRO A 16 -62.08 14.27 -9.81
N SER A 17 -61.91 15.14 -10.82
CA SER A 17 -60.74 15.08 -11.71
C SER A 17 -59.45 15.44 -10.97
N MET A 18 -59.51 16.40 -10.05
CA MET A 18 -58.36 16.78 -9.22
C MET A 18 -57.96 15.64 -8.26
N GLN A 19 -58.95 15.03 -7.59
CA GLN A 19 -58.73 13.87 -6.71
C GLN A 19 -58.16 12.67 -7.48
N SER A 20 -58.70 12.38 -8.67
CA SER A 20 -58.17 11.32 -9.54
C SER A 20 -56.72 11.58 -9.97
N ALA A 21 -56.35 12.84 -10.25
CA ALA A 21 -54.97 13.20 -10.56
C ALA A 21 -54.04 13.02 -9.34
N GLU A 22 -54.50 13.35 -8.14
CA GLU A 22 -53.74 13.15 -6.89
C GLU A 22 -53.55 11.65 -6.56
N ASP A 23 -54.57 10.83 -6.78
CA ASP A 23 -54.50 9.37 -6.67
C ASP A 23 -53.51 8.79 -7.68
N LEU A 24 -53.54 9.26 -8.94
CA LEU A 24 -52.59 8.85 -9.98
C LEU A 24 -51.16 9.20 -9.60
N VAL A 25 -50.92 10.40 -9.05
CA VAL A 25 -49.58 10.80 -8.56
C VAL A 25 -49.13 9.87 -7.45
N THR A 26 -50.02 9.50 -6.53
CA THR A 26 -49.72 8.56 -5.44
C THR A 26 -49.39 7.16 -5.98
N GLN A 27 -50.14 6.66 -6.96
CA GLN A 27 -49.89 5.38 -7.62
C GLN A 27 -48.55 5.37 -8.37
N VAL A 28 -48.25 6.41 -9.15
CA VAL A 28 -46.97 6.55 -9.87
C VAL A 28 -45.80 6.56 -8.88
N ASN A 29 -45.94 7.26 -7.76
CA ASN A 29 -44.93 7.28 -6.70
C ASN A 29 -44.70 5.89 -6.11
N ASN A 30 -45.75 5.11 -5.86
CA ASN A 30 -45.63 3.74 -5.35
C ASN A 30 -45.01 2.80 -6.39
N LEU A 31 -45.44 2.88 -7.65
CA LEU A 31 -44.86 2.09 -8.74
C LEU A 31 -43.35 2.37 -8.90
N ASN A 32 -42.95 3.63 -8.80
CA ASN A 32 -41.55 4.04 -8.87
C ASN A 32 -40.73 3.48 -7.69
N LYS A 33 -41.34 3.33 -6.51
CA LYS A 33 -40.70 2.65 -5.37
C LYS A 33 -40.48 1.16 -5.64
N ASP A 34 -41.48 0.48 -6.19
CA ASP A 34 -41.42 -0.96 -6.51
C ASP A 34 -40.38 -1.23 -7.60
N VAL A 35 -40.31 -0.36 -8.63
CA VAL A 35 -39.29 -0.44 -9.69
C VAL A 35 -37.88 -0.34 -9.12
N ASP A 36 -37.63 0.57 -8.17
CA ASP A 36 -36.30 0.71 -7.58
C ASP A 36 -35.95 -0.45 -6.62
N LEU A 37 -36.94 -1.04 -5.95
CA LEU A 37 -36.78 -2.27 -5.17
C LEU A 37 -36.43 -3.46 -6.08
N LEU A 38 -37.12 -3.61 -7.21
CA LEU A 38 -36.85 -4.64 -8.21
C LEU A 38 -35.45 -4.49 -8.81
N LYS A 39 -35.02 -3.27 -9.15
CA LYS A 39 -33.65 -3.00 -9.60
C LYS A 39 -32.62 -3.48 -8.58
N LEU A 40 -32.80 -3.18 -7.29
CA LEU A 40 -31.90 -3.63 -6.24
C LEU A 40 -31.83 -5.15 -6.17
N ARG A 41 -32.98 -5.85 -6.20
CA ARG A 41 -33.03 -7.32 -6.17
C ARG A 41 -32.36 -7.96 -7.39
N ILE A 42 -32.58 -7.42 -8.58
CA ILE A 42 -31.95 -7.90 -9.82
C ILE A 42 -30.43 -7.78 -9.73
N GLU A 43 -29.89 -6.65 -9.26
CA GLU A 43 -28.44 -6.48 -9.13
C GLU A 43 -27.85 -7.43 -8.08
N ASN A 44 -28.57 -7.69 -6.99
CA ASN A 44 -28.18 -8.68 -5.98
C ASN A 44 -28.18 -10.12 -6.53
N GLU A 45 -29.22 -10.54 -7.26
CA GLU A 45 -29.25 -11.85 -7.91
C GLU A 45 -28.10 -12.03 -8.92
N LYS A 46 -27.81 -10.98 -9.71
CA LYS A 46 -26.66 -10.98 -10.62
C LYS A 46 -25.33 -11.11 -9.88
N TYR A 47 -25.18 -10.45 -8.73
CA TYR A 47 -24.00 -10.62 -7.87
C TYR A 47 -23.81 -12.09 -7.47
N ASN A 48 -24.87 -12.77 -6.98
CA ASN A 48 -24.77 -14.17 -6.55
C ASN A 48 -24.37 -15.11 -7.70
N LEU A 49 -24.95 -14.91 -8.88
CA LEU A 49 -24.59 -15.64 -10.10
C LEU A 49 -23.11 -15.42 -10.47
N ARG A 50 -22.66 -14.16 -10.55
CA ARG A 50 -21.29 -13.83 -10.97
C ARG A 50 -20.23 -14.26 -9.96
N LEU A 51 -20.56 -14.26 -8.68
CA LEU A 51 -19.68 -14.80 -7.64
C LEU A 51 -19.47 -16.30 -7.82
N SER A 52 -20.53 -17.06 -8.12
CA SER A 52 -20.41 -18.49 -8.40
C SER A 52 -19.57 -18.80 -9.65
N GLU A 53 -19.59 -17.90 -10.64
CA GLU A 53 -18.78 -17.97 -11.86
C GLU A 53 -17.33 -17.46 -11.68
N ARG A 54 -16.94 -17.04 -10.46
CA ARG A 54 -15.64 -16.39 -10.16
C ARG A 54 -15.38 -15.12 -11.00
N SER A 55 -16.42 -14.48 -11.51
CA SER A 55 -16.31 -13.20 -12.21
C SER A 55 -16.27 -12.05 -11.20
N TYR A 56 -15.14 -11.89 -10.51
CA TYR A 56 -15.01 -11.01 -9.36
C TYR A 56 -15.26 -9.54 -9.68
N ILE A 57 -14.78 -9.04 -10.82
CA ILE A 57 -14.98 -7.62 -11.20
C ILE A 57 -16.48 -7.34 -11.39
N ILE A 58 -17.17 -8.20 -12.13
CA ILE A 58 -18.59 -8.01 -12.45
C ILE A 58 -19.44 -8.16 -11.18
N ALA A 59 -19.13 -9.15 -10.33
CA ALA A 59 -19.78 -9.31 -9.04
C ALA A 59 -19.62 -8.07 -8.15
N ALA A 60 -18.42 -7.50 -8.08
CA ALA A 60 -18.14 -6.31 -7.28
C ALA A 60 -18.94 -5.10 -7.81
N GLY A 61 -19.00 -4.95 -9.13
CA GLY A 61 -19.77 -3.90 -9.78
C GLY A 61 -21.27 -4.00 -9.49
N HIS A 62 -21.85 -5.20 -9.53
CA HIS A 62 -23.27 -5.41 -9.17
C HIS A 62 -23.55 -5.10 -7.70
N LEU A 63 -22.65 -5.49 -6.79
CA LEU A 63 -22.78 -5.20 -5.37
C LEU A 63 -22.68 -3.69 -5.08
N GLU A 64 -21.76 -2.98 -5.73
CA GLU A 64 -21.62 -1.52 -5.63
C GLU A 64 -22.88 -0.81 -6.14
N LYS A 65 -23.41 -1.22 -7.29
CA LYS A 65 -24.67 -0.72 -7.83
C LYS A 65 -25.83 -0.96 -6.87
N ALA A 66 -25.95 -2.15 -6.30
CA ALA A 66 -26.99 -2.47 -5.32
C ALA A 66 -26.90 -1.59 -4.07
N GLN A 67 -25.68 -1.32 -3.57
CA GLN A 67 -25.46 -0.38 -2.46
C GLN A 67 -25.83 1.06 -2.83
N SER A 68 -25.52 1.51 -4.04
CA SER A 68 -25.90 2.82 -4.56
C SER A 68 -27.43 2.95 -4.70
N CYS A 69 -28.11 1.92 -5.22
CA CYS A 69 -29.58 1.84 -5.23
C CYS A 69 -30.16 1.93 -3.82
N LEU A 70 -29.59 1.22 -2.84
CA LEU A 70 -30.06 1.29 -1.46
C LEU A 70 -29.89 2.70 -0.85
N LYS A 71 -28.81 3.41 -1.18
CA LYS A 71 -28.62 4.81 -0.74
C LYS A 71 -29.71 5.73 -1.31
N ILE A 72 -30.03 5.58 -2.60
CA ILE A 72 -31.11 6.33 -3.25
C ILE A 72 -32.45 6.02 -2.57
N LEU A 73 -32.75 4.74 -2.35
CA LEU A 73 -33.97 4.30 -1.67
C LEU A 73 -34.11 4.89 -0.26
N LYS A 74 -33.02 4.91 0.52
CA LYS A 74 -33.00 5.52 1.87
C LYS A 74 -33.25 7.02 1.87
N SER A 75 -32.91 7.74 0.80
CA SER A 75 -33.11 9.18 0.69
C SER A 75 -34.57 9.58 0.38
N ARG A 76 -35.39 8.63 -0.11
CA ARG A 76 -36.79 8.87 -0.45
C ARG A 76 -37.70 8.68 0.76
N LYS A 77 -38.69 9.57 0.90
CA LYS A 77 -39.74 9.46 1.95
C LYS A 77 -40.74 8.36 1.60
N GLY A 78 -41.24 7.64 2.61
CA GLY A 78 -42.38 6.72 2.47
C GLY A 78 -42.05 5.28 2.08
N PHE A 79 -40.85 4.78 2.40
CA PHE A 79 -40.54 3.36 2.41
C PHE A 79 -40.66 2.77 3.81
N GLU A 80 -41.07 1.51 3.91
CA GLU A 80 -41.06 0.79 5.17
C GLU A 80 -39.63 0.63 5.69
N LEU A 81 -39.38 1.19 6.89
CA LEU A 81 -38.08 1.18 7.54
C LEU A 81 -37.56 -0.25 7.76
N GLN A 82 -38.47 -1.21 7.98
CA GLN A 82 -38.15 -2.64 8.15
C GLN A 82 -37.53 -3.23 6.88
N VAL A 83 -38.14 -3.04 5.71
CA VAL A 83 -37.65 -3.55 4.42
C VAL A 83 -36.27 -2.97 4.09
N LEU A 84 -36.08 -1.66 4.27
CA LEU A 84 -34.79 -1.01 4.04
C LEU A 84 -33.69 -1.49 5.00
N LYS A 85 -34.06 -1.81 6.26
CA LYS A 85 -33.14 -2.38 7.24
C LYS A 85 -32.72 -3.80 6.84
N SER A 86 -33.68 -4.66 6.50
CA SER A 86 -33.41 -6.04 6.09
C SER A 86 -32.51 -6.10 4.86
N LEU A 87 -32.81 -5.31 3.82
CA LEU A 87 -31.97 -5.20 2.61
C LEU A 87 -30.57 -4.66 2.94
N GLY A 88 -30.47 -3.71 3.87
CA GLY A 88 -29.17 -3.19 4.32
C GLY A 88 -28.31 -4.25 5.00
N ILE A 89 -28.92 -5.09 5.84
CA ILE A 89 -28.24 -6.23 6.47
C ILE A 89 -27.79 -7.23 5.40
N GLU A 90 -28.67 -7.58 4.46
CA GLU A 90 -28.37 -8.50 3.37
C GLU A 90 -27.17 -8.04 2.52
N LEU A 91 -27.17 -6.78 2.05
CA LEU A 91 -26.04 -6.24 1.27
C LEU A 91 -24.74 -6.19 2.08
N THR A 92 -24.83 -6.00 3.41
CA THR A 92 -23.66 -6.05 4.29
C THR A 92 -23.09 -7.47 4.36
N VAL A 93 -23.96 -8.47 4.53
CA VAL A 93 -23.58 -9.89 4.53
C VAL A 93 -22.95 -10.26 3.19
N GLN A 94 -23.51 -9.80 2.07
CA GLN A 94 -22.96 -10.06 0.74
C GLN A 94 -21.61 -9.41 0.52
N LYS A 95 -21.43 -8.15 0.94
CA LYS A 95 -20.11 -7.52 0.93
C LYS A 95 -19.11 -8.35 1.73
N GLN A 96 -19.48 -8.80 2.92
CA GLN A 96 -18.58 -9.59 3.75
C GLN A 96 -18.25 -10.95 3.12
N ASN A 97 -19.22 -11.61 2.48
CA ASN A 97 -19.00 -12.87 1.76
C ASN A 97 -18.06 -12.68 0.57
N MET A 98 -18.26 -11.61 -0.20
CA MET A 98 -17.36 -11.28 -1.30
C MET A 98 -15.93 -11.01 -0.81
N LEU A 99 -15.78 -10.24 0.26
CA LEU A 99 -14.47 -9.95 0.85
C LEU A 99 -13.79 -11.20 1.43
N TYR A 100 -14.58 -12.16 1.92
CA TYR A 100 -14.07 -13.47 2.32
C TYR A 100 -13.47 -14.20 1.12
N HIS A 101 -14.22 -14.36 0.02
CA HIS A 101 -13.72 -15.03 -1.18
C HIS A 101 -12.52 -14.32 -1.82
N LEU A 102 -12.56 -12.99 -1.94
CA LEU A 102 -11.41 -12.21 -2.43
C LEU A 102 -10.20 -12.35 -1.50
N GLY A 103 -10.44 -12.48 -0.19
CA GLY A 103 -9.41 -12.76 0.80
C GLY A 103 -8.77 -14.13 0.62
N GLU A 104 -9.56 -15.17 0.36
CA GLU A 104 -9.07 -16.52 0.06
C GLU A 104 -8.23 -16.55 -1.22
N GLU A 105 -8.69 -15.89 -2.29
CA GLU A 105 -7.91 -15.81 -3.53
C GLU A 105 -6.61 -15.01 -3.33
N TRP A 106 -6.67 -13.88 -2.62
CA TRP A 106 -5.48 -13.12 -2.26
C TRP A 106 -4.47 -13.97 -1.47
N GLN A 107 -4.93 -14.79 -0.53
CA GLN A 107 -4.07 -15.67 0.25
C GLN A 107 -3.41 -16.76 -0.59
N LYS A 108 -3.96 -17.13 -1.75
CA LYS A 108 -3.31 -18.05 -2.70
C LYS A 108 -2.27 -17.35 -3.57
N LEU A 109 -2.48 -16.07 -3.87
CA LEU A 109 -1.60 -15.26 -4.72
C LEU A 109 -0.37 -14.74 -3.97
N ALA A 110 -0.53 -14.33 -2.70
CA ALA A 110 0.55 -13.82 -1.86
C ALA A 110 0.57 -14.56 -0.51
N VAL A 111 1.27 -15.69 -0.47
CA VAL A 111 1.35 -16.57 0.71
C VAL A 111 2.54 -16.19 1.57
N TRP A 112 2.29 -15.96 2.85
CA TRP A 112 3.34 -15.76 3.84
C TRP A 112 3.53 -17.04 4.66
N LYS A 113 4.77 -17.54 4.72
CA LYS A 113 5.18 -18.47 5.77
C LYS A 113 6.02 -17.70 6.77
N LEU A 114 5.44 -17.42 7.92
CA LEU A 114 6.07 -16.64 8.98
C LEU A 114 6.52 -17.59 10.11
N PRO A 115 7.59 -17.22 10.85
CA PRO A 115 7.98 -17.95 12.05
C PRO A 115 6.84 -17.93 13.10
N PRO A 116 6.74 -18.97 13.95
CA PRO A 116 5.65 -19.12 14.91
C PRO A 116 5.69 -18.11 16.05
N SER A 117 6.86 -17.54 16.35
CA SER A 117 7.01 -16.44 17.31
C SER A 117 7.07 -15.09 16.59
N LYS A 118 6.50 -14.06 17.21
CA LYS A 118 6.63 -12.66 16.77
C LYS A 118 7.98 -12.06 17.19
N ASP A 119 9.03 -12.87 17.36
CA ASP A 119 10.37 -12.34 17.64
C ASP A 119 11.06 -11.96 16.33
N TYR A 120 10.93 -10.68 15.98
CA TYR A 120 11.47 -10.07 14.75
C TYR A 120 12.99 -9.83 14.79
N SER A 121 13.66 -10.21 15.88
CA SER A 121 15.05 -9.84 16.17
C SER A 121 16.05 -10.99 16.02
N SER A 122 15.59 -12.25 15.92
CA SER A 122 16.50 -13.38 15.78
C SER A 122 16.66 -13.76 14.32
N LEU A 123 17.91 -13.83 13.88
CA LEU A 123 18.27 -14.20 12.51
C LEU A 123 17.74 -15.60 12.16
N GLU A 124 17.75 -16.54 13.11
CA GLU A 124 17.17 -17.88 12.94
C GLU A 124 15.68 -17.87 12.61
N MET A 125 14.90 -16.94 13.16
CA MET A 125 13.46 -16.84 12.86
C MET A 125 13.23 -16.15 11.52
N ILE A 126 14.06 -15.16 11.16
CA ILE A 126 14.02 -14.51 9.85
C ILE A 126 14.27 -15.52 8.74
N LEU A 127 15.21 -16.45 8.90
CA LEU A 127 15.51 -17.51 7.93
C LEU A 127 14.33 -18.46 7.65
N LYS A 128 13.33 -18.52 8.54
CA LYS A 128 12.11 -19.32 8.34
C LYS A 128 11.02 -18.56 7.58
N THR A 129 11.26 -17.29 7.26
CA THR A 129 10.33 -16.45 6.51
C THR A 129 10.38 -16.78 5.03
N GLU A 130 9.21 -17.01 4.43
CA GLU A 130 9.06 -17.17 2.99
C GLU A 130 7.89 -16.32 2.50
N LEU A 131 8.08 -15.68 1.34
CA LEU A 131 7.00 -15.03 0.60
C LEU A 131 6.84 -15.71 -0.75
N HIS A 132 5.66 -16.29 -0.97
CA HIS A 132 5.33 -16.97 -2.22
C HIS A 132 4.43 -16.03 -3.02
N LEU A 133 4.87 -15.68 -4.22
CA LEU A 133 4.11 -14.87 -5.17
C LEU A 133 3.68 -15.78 -6.32
N CYS A 134 2.41 -16.19 -6.30
CA CYS A 134 1.84 -17.12 -7.25
C CYS A 134 1.17 -16.37 -8.40
N ALA A 135 1.53 -16.71 -9.63
CA ALA A 135 0.77 -16.40 -10.82
C ALA A 135 -0.15 -17.59 -11.09
N LEU A 136 -1.41 -17.51 -10.67
CA LEU A 136 -2.40 -18.55 -10.98
C LEU A 136 -2.77 -18.45 -12.48
N PRO A 137 -2.50 -19.47 -13.31
CA PRO A 137 -3.12 -19.55 -14.63
C PRO A 137 -4.62 -19.81 -14.44
N SER A 138 -5.45 -19.27 -15.32
CA SER A 138 -6.82 -19.74 -15.42
C SER A 138 -6.81 -21.21 -15.82
N ALA A 139 -7.55 -22.04 -15.08
CA ALA A 139 -7.65 -23.48 -15.35
C ALA A 139 -8.33 -23.82 -16.69
N ASP A 140 -8.86 -22.81 -17.39
CA ASP A 140 -9.50 -22.96 -18.71
C ASP A 140 -8.65 -22.34 -19.82
N GLU A 141 -8.54 -23.06 -20.94
CA GLU A 141 -8.00 -22.65 -22.25
C GLU A 141 -8.83 -21.55 -22.94
N SER A 142 -9.43 -20.66 -22.16
CA SER A 142 -10.07 -19.43 -22.64
C SER A 142 -9.17 -18.23 -22.28
N PRO A 143 -9.22 -17.13 -23.06
CA PRO A 143 -8.50 -15.90 -22.72
C PRO A 143 -9.21 -15.21 -21.54
N SER A 144 -9.19 -15.85 -20.37
CA SER A 144 -9.74 -15.28 -19.16
C SER A 144 -8.68 -14.41 -18.47
N GLU A 145 -9.15 -13.29 -17.92
CA GLU A 145 -8.34 -12.27 -17.30
C GLU A 145 -7.51 -12.85 -16.12
N PRO A 146 -6.26 -12.41 -15.90
CA PRO A 146 -5.46 -12.91 -14.78
C PRO A 146 -6.20 -12.76 -13.45
N ILE A 147 -6.26 -13.85 -12.66
CA ILE A 147 -6.98 -13.87 -11.38
C ILE A 147 -6.49 -12.75 -10.45
N LEU A 148 -5.20 -12.44 -10.46
CA LEU A 148 -4.65 -11.33 -9.69
C LEU A 148 -5.28 -9.97 -10.03
N GLY A 149 -5.38 -9.64 -11.31
CA GLY A 149 -5.99 -8.38 -11.76
C GLY A 149 -7.45 -8.28 -11.37
N SER A 150 -8.21 -9.37 -11.57
CA SER A 150 -9.63 -9.39 -11.19
C SER A 150 -9.86 -9.26 -9.69
N VAL A 151 -9.03 -9.89 -8.85
CA VAL A 151 -9.10 -9.78 -7.39
C VAL A 151 -8.76 -8.34 -6.94
N LEU A 152 -7.68 -7.76 -7.45
CA LEU A 152 -7.25 -6.41 -7.10
C LEU A 152 -8.27 -5.35 -7.56
N GLN A 153 -8.79 -5.49 -8.78
CA GLN A 153 -9.83 -4.60 -9.31
C GLN A 153 -11.13 -4.71 -8.51
N ALA A 154 -11.55 -5.92 -8.13
CA ALA A 154 -12.72 -6.12 -7.28
C ALA A 154 -12.53 -5.49 -5.89
N LEU A 155 -11.36 -5.64 -5.28
CA LEU A 155 -11.01 -4.96 -4.02
C LEU A 155 -11.02 -3.43 -4.17
N ALA A 156 -10.59 -2.90 -5.31
CA ALA A 156 -10.64 -1.47 -5.60
C ALA A 156 -12.07 -0.95 -5.68
N ILE A 157 -12.95 -1.65 -6.42
CA ILE A 157 -14.39 -1.34 -6.54
C ILE A 157 -15.06 -1.33 -5.15
N LEU A 158 -14.74 -2.30 -4.29
CA LEU A 158 -15.31 -2.39 -2.95
C LEU A 158 -14.68 -1.40 -1.95
N GLY A 159 -13.64 -0.68 -2.36
CA GLY A 159 -12.91 0.29 -1.53
C GLY A 159 -11.99 -0.33 -0.47
N GLU A 160 -11.63 -1.61 -0.60
CA GLU A 160 -10.83 -2.36 0.39
C GLU A 160 -9.38 -2.60 -0.03
N LEU A 161 -9.01 -2.22 -1.26
CA LEU A 161 -7.66 -2.42 -1.80
C LEU A 161 -6.56 -1.81 -0.91
N ASN A 162 -6.70 -0.54 -0.53
CA ASN A 162 -5.71 0.16 0.30
C ASN A 162 -5.55 -0.51 1.69
N THR A 163 -6.65 -0.99 2.27
CA THR A 163 -6.63 -1.72 3.55
C THR A 163 -5.83 -3.02 3.42
N LYS A 164 -6.03 -3.76 2.31
CA LYS A 164 -5.29 -4.99 2.03
C LYS A 164 -3.81 -4.73 1.79
N LEU A 165 -3.46 -3.71 0.99
CA LEU A 165 -2.08 -3.33 0.74
C LEU A 165 -1.36 -2.84 2.00
N LYS A 166 -2.06 -2.13 2.89
CA LYS A 166 -1.51 -1.70 4.19
C LYS A 166 -1.12 -2.88 5.08
N PHE A 167 -1.95 -3.93 5.13
CA PHE A 167 -1.59 -5.13 5.89
C PHE A 167 -0.39 -5.84 5.26
N PHE A 168 -0.39 -5.97 3.93
CA PHE A 168 0.72 -6.56 3.19
C PHE A 168 2.03 -5.79 3.41
N SER A 169 1.98 -4.46 3.36
CA SER A 169 3.15 -3.58 3.53
C SER A 169 3.75 -3.71 4.92
N GLN A 170 2.92 -3.84 5.95
CA GLN A 170 3.40 -4.06 7.32
C GLN A 170 4.13 -5.39 7.49
N LEU A 171 3.67 -6.46 6.84
CA LEU A 171 4.38 -7.74 6.86
C LEU A 171 5.70 -7.63 6.09
N LEU A 172 5.66 -7.04 4.90
CA LEU A 172 6.84 -6.82 4.05
C LEU A 172 7.93 -6.01 4.78
N LEU A 173 7.56 -4.91 5.43
CA LEU A 173 8.48 -4.08 6.20
C LEU A 173 9.17 -4.86 7.32
N ASN A 174 8.39 -5.57 8.13
CA ASN A 174 8.89 -6.16 9.37
C ASN A 174 9.62 -7.48 9.15
N TYR A 175 9.22 -8.29 8.17
CA TYR A 175 9.76 -9.62 7.95
C TYR A 175 10.78 -9.70 6.80
N ILE A 176 10.84 -8.70 5.91
CA ILE A 176 11.73 -8.72 4.75
C ILE A 176 12.62 -7.47 4.73
N LEU A 177 12.05 -6.27 4.61
CA LEU A 177 12.83 -5.08 4.26
C LEU A 177 13.73 -4.61 5.40
N LYS A 178 13.21 -4.44 6.62
CA LYS A 178 14.03 -4.05 7.78
C LYS A 178 15.11 -5.09 8.12
N PRO A 179 14.83 -6.41 8.13
CA PRO A 179 15.87 -7.43 8.28
C PRO A 179 17.01 -7.33 7.26
N LEU A 180 16.70 -7.07 5.99
CA LEU A 180 17.73 -6.93 4.94
C LEU A 180 18.63 -5.71 5.12
N VAL A 181 18.09 -4.63 5.71
CA VAL A 181 18.87 -3.45 6.09
C VAL A 181 19.74 -3.73 7.33
N LYS A 182 19.22 -4.50 8.29
CA LYS A 182 19.88 -4.70 9.58
C LYS A 182 21.00 -5.76 9.54
N TYR A 183 20.79 -6.88 8.86
CA TYR A 183 21.69 -8.03 8.94
C TYR A 183 22.60 -8.13 7.70
N PRO A 184 23.93 -7.93 7.85
CA PRO A 184 24.85 -7.99 6.72
C PRO A 184 24.92 -9.39 6.10
N SER A 185 24.82 -10.44 6.93
CA SER A 185 24.86 -11.85 6.52
C SER A 185 23.61 -12.33 5.77
N LEU A 186 22.50 -11.60 5.83
CA LEU A 186 21.22 -12.04 5.30
C LEU A 186 21.13 -11.76 3.79
N HIS A 187 20.90 -12.77 2.98
CA HIS A 187 20.75 -12.64 1.52
C HIS A 187 19.39 -13.15 1.06
N VAL A 188 18.88 -12.55 -0.02
CA VAL A 188 17.62 -12.95 -0.63
C VAL A 188 17.90 -14.05 -1.65
N LEU A 189 17.20 -15.18 -1.53
CA LEU A 189 17.16 -16.24 -2.52
C LEU A 189 15.81 -16.21 -3.23
N VAL A 190 15.83 -16.21 -4.55
CA VAL A 190 14.61 -16.27 -5.38
C VAL A 190 14.58 -17.63 -6.07
N GLU A 191 13.63 -18.46 -5.67
CA GLU A 191 13.41 -19.78 -6.27
C GLU A 191 12.23 -19.69 -7.26
N PRO A 192 12.47 -19.83 -8.58
CA PRO A 192 11.39 -19.88 -9.55
C PRO A 192 10.57 -21.17 -9.39
N GLN A 193 9.26 -21.05 -9.54
CA GLN A 193 8.30 -22.16 -9.48
C GLN A 193 7.44 -22.17 -10.77
N PRO A 194 6.82 -23.31 -11.12
CA PRO A 194 5.99 -23.41 -12.33
C PRO A 194 4.84 -22.39 -12.39
N GLN A 195 4.33 -21.96 -11.23
CA GLN A 195 3.19 -21.05 -11.09
C GLN A 195 3.55 -19.79 -10.28
N GLY A 196 4.83 -19.39 -10.22
CA GLY A 196 5.22 -18.23 -9.43
C GLY A 196 6.68 -18.20 -9.02
N VAL A 197 6.95 -17.49 -7.92
CA VAL A 197 8.28 -17.35 -7.33
C VAL A 197 8.20 -17.42 -5.82
N ILE A 198 9.22 -18.00 -5.19
CA ILE A 198 9.37 -18.02 -3.74
C ILE A 198 10.58 -17.18 -3.37
N LEU A 199 10.36 -16.20 -2.51
CA LEU A 199 11.41 -15.42 -1.86
C LEU A 199 11.72 -16.05 -0.50
N ARG A 200 12.99 -16.39 -0.29
CA ARG A 200 13.53 -16.95 0.96
C ARG A 200 14.80 -16.23 1.36
N PHE A 201 15.33 -16.60 2.52
CA PHE A 201 16.59 -16.07 3.01
C PHE A 201 17.62 -17.15 3.28
N GLU A 202 18.87 -16.79 3.04
CA GLU A 202 20.04 -17.54 3.50
C GLU A 202 20.95 -16.63 4.33
N SER A 203 21.77 -17.24 5.18
CA SER A 203 22.78 -16.53 5.96
C SER A 203 24.17 -17.02 5.60
N THR A 204 25.02 -16.11 5.15
CA THR A 204 26.44 -16.37 4.92
C THR A 204 27.26 -15.83 6.09
N LYS A 205 28.40 -16.46 6.39
CA LYS A 205 29.30 -15.93 7.43
C LYS A 205 29.91 -14.62 6.92
N THR A 206 29.84 -13.58 7.74
CA THR A 206 30.45 -12.28 7.47
C THR A 206 31.15 -11.79 8.73
N GLU A 207 32.26 -11.10 8.57
CA GLU A 207 32.97 -10.41 9.65
C GLU A 207 32.47 -8.97 9.84
N LEU A 208 31.59 -8.49 8.95
CA LEU A 208 31.04 -7.13 9.03
C LEU A 208 30.01 -7.02 10.15
N GLU A 209 30.19 -6.03 11.02
CA GLU A 209 29.18 -5.66 12.03
C GLU A 209 27.96 -4.98 11.39
N HIS A 210 28.17 -4.19 10.32
CA HIS A 210 27.14 -3.43 9.62
C HIS A 210 27.23 -3.66 8.10
N PRO A 211 26.09 -3.73 7.38
CA PRO A 211 26.12 -3.85 5.93
C PRO A 211 26.56 -2.57 5.26
N THR A 212 27.18 -2.70 4.08
CA THR A 212 27.52 -1.52 3.27
C THR A 212 26.29 -1.01 2.51
N PRO A 213 26.18 0.31 2.25
CA PRO A 213 25.02 0.87 1.55
C PRO A 213 24.73 0.21 0.19
N PRO A 214 25.72 -0.04 -0.69
CA PRO A 214 25.47 -0.73 -1.95
C PRO A 214 24.91 -2.14 -1.78
N GLN A 215 25.34 -2.89 -0.75
CA GLN A 215 24.80 -4.23 -0.45
C GLN A 215 23.33 -4.16 -0.03
N VAL A 216 22.96 -3.19 0.82
CA VAL A 216 21.57 -3.00 1.24
C VAL A 216 20.69 -2.63 0.04
N PHE A 217 21.12 -1.65 -0.77
CA PHE A 217 20.36 -1.22 -1.95
C PHE A 217 20.13 -2.36 -2.93
N MET A 218 21.15 -3.16 -3.22
CA MET A 218 21.02 -4.34 -4.08
C MET A 218 20.00 -5.34 -3.55
N LYS A 219 20.05 -5.67 -2.25
CA LYS A 219 19.10 -6.60 -1.61
C LYS A 219 17.67 -6.08 -1.68
N LEU A 220 17.45 -4.79 -1.39
CA LEU A 220 16.12 -4.17 -1.42
C LEU A 220 15.57 -4.06 -2.85
N MET A 221 16.42 -3.69 -3.81
CA MET A 221 16.05 -3.62 -5.23
C MET A 221 15.51 -4.95 -5.74
N LEU A 222 16.22 -6.05 -5.45
CA LEU A 222 15.81 -7.38 -5.88
C LEU A 222 14.41 -7.75 -5.37
N VAL A 223 14.08 -7.42 -4.12
CA VAL A 223 12.74 -7.66 -3.56
C VAL A 223 11.69 -6.79 -4.25
N LEU A 224 11.97 -5.49 -4.41
CA LEU A 224 11.01 -4.54 -4.98
C LEU A 224 10.75 -4.80 -6.46
N GLU A 225 11.78 -5.16 -7.24
CA GLU A 225 11.64 -5.60 -8.63
C GLU A 225 10.78 -6.87 -8.75
N LEU A 226 11.00 -7.84 -7.85
CA LEU A 226 10.21 -9.07 -7.81
C LEU A 226 8.73 -8.77 -7.53
N LEU A 227 8.45 -7.91 -6.55
CA LEU A 227 7.09 -7.48 -6.22
C LEU A 227 6.45 -6.70 -7.37
N HIS A 228 7.21 -5.81 -8.01
CA HIS A 228 6.73 -5.05 -9.15
C HIS A 228 6.26 -5.99 -10.26
N LYS A 229 7.11 -6.93 -10.66
CA LYS A 229 6.85 -7.89 -11.73
C LYS A 229 5.69 -8.85 -11.43
N HIS A 230 5.59 -9.34 -10.20
CA HIS A 230 4.67 -10.45 -9.89
C HIS A 230 3.37 -10.01 -9.19
N LEU A 231 3.28 -8.76 -8.71
CA LEU A 231 2.15 -8.32 -7.89
C LEU A 231 1.60 -6.94 -8.25
N LEU A 232 2.45 -5.99 -8.68
CA LEU A 232 2.07 -4.56 -8.74
C LEU A 232 1.94 -4.01 -10.15
N ASP A 233 2.59 -4.61 -11.14
CA ASP A 233 2.47 -4.21 -12.56
C ASP A 233 1.20 -4.79 -13.20
N VAL A 234 0.06 -4.49 -12.57
CA VAL A 234 -1.27 -4.96 -12.98
C VAL A 234 -2.19 -3.75 -13.08
N PRO A 235 -2.93 -3.58 -14.19
CA PRO A 235 -3.81 -2.44 -14.36
C PRO A 235 -4.96 -2.50 -13.35
N VAL A 236 -5.11 -1.45 -12.53
CA VAL A 236 -6.24 -1.27 -11.63
C VAL A 236 -6.84 0.12 -11.81
N GLU A 237 -8.15 0.18 -12.03
CA GLU A 237 -8.92 1.40 -12.21
C GLU A 237 -9.53 1.88 -10.89
N SER A 238 -9.44 3.20 -10.62
CA SER A 238 -10.11 3.84 -9.48
C SER A 238 -11.53 4.23 -9.86
N GLN A 239 -12.51 3.92 -9.01
CA GLN A 239 -13.88 4.45 -9.12
C GLN A 239 -14.02 5.88 -8.57
N LYS A 240 -13.05 6.35 -7.77
CA LYS A 240 -13.07 7.67 -7.16
C LYS A 240 -12.16 8.59 -7.98
N VAL A 241 -12.77 9.46 -8.78
CA VAL A 241 -12.28 10.69 -9.46
C VAL A 241 -12.76 10.70 -10.91
N GLN A 242 -13.17 11.89 -11.36
CA GLN A 242 -13.52 12.24 -12.74
C GLN A 242 -12.47 11.66 -13.71
N GLU A 243 -12.94 10.91 -14.71
CA GLU A 243 -12.22 10.42 -15.89
C GLU A 243 -10.71 10.13 -15.75
N GLY A 244 -10.38 8.84 -15.57
CA GLY A 244 -9.17 8.28 -16.20
C GLY A 244 -7.92 8.09 -15.34
N ASN A 245 -7.93 8.37 -14.03
CA ASN A 245 -6.75 8.11 -13.20
C ASN A 245 -6.65 6.63 -12.77
N LYS A 246 -5.72 5.90 -13.41
CA LYS A 246 -5.34 4.53 -13.03
C LYS A 246 -4.64 4.53 -11.68
N VAL A 247 -4.98 3.56 -10.83
CA VAL A 247 -4.26 3.32 -9.58
C VAL A 247 -2.95 2.64 -9.92
N VAL A 248 -1.83 3.28 -9.57
CA VAL A 248 -0.50 2.67 -9.69
C VAL A 248 -0.17 1.99 -8.37
N LEU A 249 -0.26 0.66 -8.32
CA LEU A 249 -0.08 -0.11 -7.09
C LEU A 249 1.31 0.07 -6.47
N ALA A 250 2.34 0.24 -7.29
CA ALA A 250 3.70 0.51 -6.84
C ALA A 250 3.79 1.84 -6.07
N GLU A 251 3.08 2.88 -6.50
CA GLU A 251 3.01 4.16 -5.79
C GLU A 251 2.33 4.00 -4.44
N VAL A 252 1.20 3.27 -4.39
CA VAL A 252 0.49 3.02 -3.12
C VAL A 252 1.38 2.25 -2.14
N LEU A 253 2.08 1.21 -2.60
CA LEU A 253 2.99 0.45 -1.75
C LEU A 253 4.18 1.32 -1.31
N GLY A 254 4.75 2.11 -2.22
CA GLY A 254 5.83 3.05 -1.94
C GLY A 254 5.48 4.05 -0.84
N ASP A 255 4.32 4.70 -0.95
CA ASP A 255 3.80 5.63 0.05
C ASP A 255 3.62 4.97 1.44
N LEU A 256 3.37 3.65 1.48
CA LEU A 256 3.19 2.88 2.72
C LEU A 256 4.49 2.40 3.37
N ILE A 257 5.60 2.33 2.63
CA ILE A 257 6.84 1.69 3.12
C ILE A 257 8.04 2.63 3.18
N TRP A 258 8.08 3.69 2.36
CA TRP A 258 9.30 4.43 2.11
C TRP A 258 9.84 5.15 3.34
N GLU A 259 8.99 5.80 4.11
CA GLU A 259 9.39 6.53 5.32
C GLU A 259 10.15 5.60 6.29
N GLU A 260 9.55 4.46 6.64
CA GLU A 260 10.14 3.50 7.58
C GLU A 260 11.42 2.84 7.04
N ILE A 261 11.51 2.58 5.73
CA ILE A 261 12.72 2.00 5.13
C ILE A 261 13.83 3.03 5.09
N SER A 262 13.54 4.27 4.68
CA SER A 262 14.52 5.34 4.60
C SER A 262 15.15 5.60 5.98
N GLU A 263 14.33 5.64 7.04
CA GLU A 263 14.80 5.77 8.41
C GLU A 263 15.68 4.59 8.83
N ALA A 264 15.27 3.35 8.52
CA ALA A 264 16.05 2.16 8.82
C ALA A 264 17.40 2.16 8.10
N ILE A 265 17.43 2.52 6.81
CA ILE A 265 18.69 2.61 6.03
C ILE A 265 19.61 3.66 6.64
N ILE A 266 19.08 4.83 7.02
CA ILE A 266 19.87 5.89 7.65
C ILE A 266 20.50 5.37 8.95
N LYS A 267 19.67 4.84 9.84
CA LYS A 267 20.05 4.46 11.20
C LYS A 267 20.94 3.23 11.26
N ASP A 268 20.61 2.19 10.51
CA ASP A 268 21.23 0.87 10.63
C ASP A 268 22.32 0.62 9.55
N CYS A 269 22.50 1.53 8.58
CA CYS A 269 23.49 1.39 7.52
C CYS A 269 24.28 2.68 7.23
N LEU A 270 23.65 3.77 6.74
CA LEU A 270 24.38 4.94 6.26
C LEU A 270 25.17 5.67 7.34
N VAL A 271 24.67 5.75 8.58
CA VAL A 271 25.40 6.33 9.73
C VAL A 271 26.81 5.75 9.86
N TYR A 272 26.97 4.45 9.63
CA TYR A 272 28.25 3.74 9.77
C TYR A 272 29.20 3.96 8.59
N SER A 273 28.69 4.43 7.46
CA SER A 273 29.48 4.75 6.28
C SER A 273 30.12 6.16 6.33
N ILE A 274 29.77 7.00 7.32
CA ILE A 274 30.26 8.37 7.42
C ILE A 274 31.79 8.40 7.61
N PRO A 275 32.55 9.12 6.76
CA PRO A 275 34.00 9.20 6.82
C PRO A 275 34.52 9.76 8.14
N THR A 276 35.65 9.24 8.59
CA THR A 276 36.36 9.76 9.78
C THR A 276 37.62 10.55 9.43
N ASN A 277 38.03 10.57 8.16
CA ASN A 277 39.17 11.35 7.67
C ASN A 277 38.97 11.79 6.21
N SER A 278 39.74 12.79 5.78
CA SER A 278 39.57 13.41 4.46
C SER A 278 39.83 12.45 3.29
N ARG A 279 40.66 11.41 3.47
CA ARG A 279 40.91 10.39 2.43
C ARG A 279 39.69 9.49 2.19
N LYS A 280 38.93 9.21 3.24
CA LYS A 280 37.67 8.46 3.16
C LYS A 280 36.50 9.32 2.66
N LEU A 281 36.67 10.64 2.57
CA LEU A 281 35.64 11.53 2.05
C LEU A 281 35.46 11.35 0.54
N GLU A 282 36.57 11.21 -0.21
CA GLU A 282 36.52 10.91 -1.65
C GLU A 282 35.84 9.55 -1.92
N GLN A 283 36.09 8.55 -1.07
CA GLN A 283 35.45 7.22 -1.18
C GLN A 283 33.95 7.25 -0.86
N TYR A 284 33.49 8.26 -0.12
CA TYR A 284 32.08 8.40 0.21
C TYR A 284 31.23 8.89 -0.97
N GLU A 285 31.85 9.49 -1.99
CA GLU A 285 31.15 9.87 -3.21
C GLU A 285 30.49 8.65 -3.89
N GLU A 286 31.10 7.46 -3.78
CA GLU A 286 30.50 6.21 -4.25
C GLU A 286 29.21 5.86 -3.51
N VAL A 287 29.11 6.17 -2.21
CA VAL A 287 27.91 5.96 -1.39
C VAL A 287 26.81 6.94 -1.80
N ILE A 288 27.15 8.21 -2.03
CA ILE A 288 26.20 9.21 -2.53
C ILE A 288 25.64 8.76 -3.87
N LYS A 289 26.51 8.37 -4.80
CA LYS A 289 26.12 7.89 -6.13
C LYS A 289 25.24 6.63 -6.04
N ALA A 290 25.62 5.64 -5.24
CA ALA A 290 24.81 4.43 -5.07
C ALA A 290 23.43 4.73 -4.48
N THR A 291 23.32 5.72 -3.59
CA THR A 291 22.04 6.18 -3.03
C THR A 291 21.18 6.85 -4.09
N GLU A 292 21.77 7.68 -4.94
CA GLU A 292 21.08 8.34 -6.05
C GLU A 292 20.60 7.34 -7.11
N ASP A 293 21.46 6.39 -7.50
CA ASP A 293 21.11 5.32 -8.44
C ASP A 293 19.95 4.47 -7.90
N PHE A 294 19.98 4.13 -6.60
CA PHE A 294 18.91 3.40 -5.92
C PHE A 294 17.58 4.17 -5.97
N GLU A 295 17.56 5.44 -5.56
CA GLU A 295 16.34 6.25 -5.61
C GLU A 295 15.81 6.42 -7.03
N ASN A 296 16.69 6.63 -8.02
CA ASN A 296 16.30 6.77 -9.42
C ASN A 296 15.66 5.48 -9.96
N ALA A 297 16.18 4.31 -9.58
CA ALA A 297 15.56 3.04 -9.95
C ALA A 297 14.16 2.89 -9.33
N LEU A 298 13.98 3.27 -8.05
CA LEU A 298 12.68 3.26 -7.38
C LEU A 298 11.69 4.25 -8.00
N LYS A 299 12.13 5.44 -8.41
CA LYS A 299 11.33 6.40 -9.19
C LYS A 299 10.92 5.81 -10.54
N GLY A 300 11.83 5.12 -11.22
CA GLY A 300 11.54 4.42 -12.48
C GLY A 300 10.41 3.39 -12.35
N MET A 301 10.38 2.65 -11.24
CA MET A 301 9.31 1.72 -10.87
C MET A 301 8.10 2.37 -10.17
N ARG A 302 8.12 3.69 -10.00
CA ARG A 302 7.09 4.51 -9.35
C ARG A 302 6.83 4.21 -7.87
N TYR A 303 7.81 3.67 -7.15
CA TYR A 303 7.72 3.59 -5.69
C TYR A 303 7.90 4.96 -5.02
N LEU A 304 8.62 5.88 -5.68
CA LEU A 304 8.90 7.22 -5.17
C LEU A 304 8.32 8.29 -6.08
N LYS A 305 7.90 9.39 -5.45
CA LYS A 305 7.40 10.60 -6.11
C LYS A 305 8.32 11.78 -5.78
N GLY A 306 8.55 12.65 -6.77
CA GLY A 306 9.34 13.87 -6.61
C GLY A 306 10.85 13.69 -6.68
N ASP A 307 11.57 14.80 -6.53
CA ASP A 307 12.99 14.86 -6.90
C ASP A 307 13.96 14.61 -5.74
N ALA A 308 13.60 14.95 -4.50
CA ALA A 308 14.49 14.83 -3.35
C ALA A 308 13.82 14.10 -2.18
N THR A 309 14.41 12.98 -1.75
CA THR A 309 14.00 12.29 -0.51
C THR A 309 14.96 12.59 0.65
N GLU A 310 14.52 12.28 1.87
CA GLU A 310 15.35 12.42 3.07
C GLU A 310 16.60 11.53 3.05
N LEU A 311 16.55 10.40 2.33
CA LEU A 311 17.68 9.48 2.23
C LEU A 311 18.86 10.08 1.46
N LEU A 312 18.62 10.55 0.22
CA LEU A 312 19.65 11.22 -0.57
C LEU A 312 20.10 12.55 0.06
N LYS A 313 19.19 13.31 0.69
CA LYS A 313 19.57 14.51 1.45
C LYS A 313 20.54 14.18 2.58
N TYR A 314 20.27 13.11 3.34
CA TYR A 314 21.15 12.65 4.40
C TYR A 314 22.52 12.25 3.85
N ALA A 315 22.57 11.44 2.80
CA ALA A 315 23.81 11.01 2.17
C ALA A 315 24.64 12.22 1.66
N ARG A 316 24.02 13.19 0.99
CA ARG A 316 24.74 14.38 0.47
C ARG A 316 25.23 15.32 1.57
N ASN A 317 24.60 15.33 2.75
CA ASN A 317 25.01 16.19 3.86
C ASN A 317 26.17 15.61 4.68
N VAL A 318 26.91 14.64 4.14
CA VAL A 318 28.07 14.03 4.82
C VAL A 318 29.12 15.06 5.21
N ASN A 319 29.26 16.16 4.47
CA ASN A 319 30.26 17.19 4.76
C ASN A 319 29.98 17.88 6.11
N ALA A 320 28.72 18.14 6.46
CA ALA A 320 28.36 18.67 7.77
C ALA A 320 28.60 17.63 8.88
N HIS A 321 28.26 16.36 8.62
CA HIS A 321 28.50 15.26 9.55
C HIS A 321 30.01 15.01 9.78
N PHE A 322 30.80 15.08 8.72
CA PHE A 322 32.26 15.00 8.72
C PHE A 322 32.88 16.16 9.50
N ALA A 323 32.46 17.40 9.24
CA ALA A 323 32.92 18.58 9.96
C ALA A 323 32.61 18.48 11.46
N SER A 324 31.39 18.06 11.82
CA SER A 324 30.99 17.86 13.23
C SER A 324 31.86 16.79 13.91
N LYS A 325 32.12 15.66 13.24
CA LYS A 325 32.95 14.57 13.78
C LYS A 325 34.42 14.97 13.92
N LYS A 326 34.96 15.72 12.95
CA LYS A 326 36.31 16.30 13.03
C LYS A 326 36.45 17.30 14.18
N CYS A 327 35.45 18.15 14.39
CA CYS A 327 35.43 19.06 15.54
C CYS A 327 35.46 18.29 16.87
N GLN A 328 34.69 17.20 16.99
CA GLN A 328 34.71 16.33 18.17
C GLN A 328 36.09 15.67 18.39
N ASP A 329 36.70 15.11 17.34
CA ASP A 329 38.02 14.49 17.43
C ASP A 329 39.09 15.50 17.90
N VAL A 330 39.06 16.73 17.36
CA VAL A 330 39.98 17.80 17.77
C VAL A 330 39.76 18.17 19.24
N ILE A 331 38.52 18.27 19.70
CA ILE A 331 38.21 18.54 21.12
C ILE A 331 38.74 17.42 22.02
N VAL A 332 38.58 16.15 21.63
CA VAL A 332 39.09 15.00 22.39
C VAL A 332 40.61 15.02 22.46
N ILE A 333 41.30 15.27 21.34
CA ILE A 333 42.76 15.41 21.31
C ILE A 333 43.22 16.56 22.20
N ALA A 334 42.57 17.72 22.11
CA ALA A 334 42.91 18.88 22.95
C ALA A 334 42.69 18.59 24.44
N ARG A 335 41.61 17.90 24.81
CA ARG A 335 41.35 17.46 26.18
C ARG A 335 42.42 16.51 26.68
N ASN A 336 42.76 15.50 25.88
CA ASN A 336 43.80 14.53 26.21
C ASN A 336 45.18 15.21 26.37
N LEU A 337 45.50 16.20 25.53
CA LEU A 337 46.72 17.00 25.66
C LEU A 337 46.71 17.83 26.97
N MET A 338 45.58 18.47 27.30
CA MET A 338 45.43 19.25 28.53
C MET A 338 45.49 18.39 29.81
N THR A 339 45.01 17.14 29.73
CA THR A 339 45.09 16.17 30.85
C THR A 339 46.36 15.33 30.83
N SER A 340 47.14 15.39 29.74
CA SER A 340 48.42 14.71 29.68
C SER A 340 49.39 15.42 30.61
N GLU A 341 50.11 14.62 31.39
CA GLU A 341 51.12 15.07 32.32
C GLU A 341 52.29 15.73 31.55
N ILE A 342 52.27 17.06 31.44
CA ILE A 342 53.29 17.86 30.75
C ILE A 342 54.56 17.97 31.62
N HIS A 343 55.20 16.83 31.92
CA HIS A 343 56.55 16.80 32.49
C HIS A 343 57.56 16.46 31.40
N ASN A 344 57.88 17.47 30.59
CA ASN A 344 59.23 17.68 30.03
C ASN A 344 59.23 18.89 29.09
N THR A 345 59.38 20.07 29.68
CA THR A 345 59.75 21.28 28.94
C THR A 345 61.20 21.14 28.50
N VAL A 346 61.46 20.99 27.20
CA VAL A 346 62.83 20.99 26.67
C VAL A 346 63.41 22.40 26.81
N LYS A 347 64.16 22.65 27.88
CA LYS A 347 65.13 23.77 27.92
C LYS A 347 66.27 23.43 26.96
N LYS A 348 66.19 23.91 25.72
CA LYS A 348 67.38 24.20 24.91
C LYS A 348 67.49 25.71 24.76
N ALA A 349 67.99 26.35 25.81
CA ALA A 349 68.56 27.68 25.68
C ALA A 349 69.98 27.50 25.13
N PHE A 350 70.20 28.11 23.97
CA PHE A 350 71.48 28.30 23.32
C PHE A 350 72.53 28.86 24.29
N ASN A 351 73.70 28.22 24.38
CA ASN A 351 74.92 28.94 24.71
C ASN A 351 75.71 29.10 23.42
N ILE A 352 75.67 30.32 22.89
CA ILE A 352 76.61 30.84 21.90
C ILE A 352 77.74 31.51 22.69
N THR A 353 78.97 31.24 22.24
CA THR A 353 80.30 31.75 22.65
C THR A 353 80.86 31.26 23.98
#